data_AF-A0A0M9E7T0-F1
#
_entry.id   AF-A0A0M9E7T0-F1
#
_cell.length_a   1.000
_cell.length_b   1.000
_cell.length_c   1.000
_cell.angle_alpha   90.00
_cell.angle_beta   90.00
_cell.angle_gamma   90.00
#
_symmetry.space_group_name_H-M   'P 1'
#
loop_
_entity.id
_entity.type
_entity.pdbx_description
1 polymer ?
#
loop_
_entity_poly.entity_id
_entity_poly.type
_entity_poly.pdbx_seq_one_letter_code
_entity_poly.pdbx_strand_id
1 'polypeptide(L)'
;MLPNERRDNNYFKANQVYQIPDFQDGFQLLVGEPYGKEKMVIYASPTPLGDIKKIKTSTGLFYNWDGTKKELSRKVRSINVVPIDGVDFYEGTWTVKTHE
;
A
#
# COMPACT_ATOMS: atom_id res chain seq x y z
N MET A 1 -3.42 4.74 -3.31
CA MET A 1 -2.52 3.69 -2.76
C MET A 1 -2.94 2.38 -3.36
N LEU A 2 -1.98 1.56 -3.74
CA LEU A 2 -2.24 0.29 -4.41
C LEU A 2 -2.04 -0.87 -3.44
N PRO A 3 -2.86 -1.93 -3.51
CA PRO A 3 -4.05 -2.09 -4.37
C PRO A 3 -5.26 -1.26 -3.88
N ASN A 4 -6.09 -0.83 -4.82
CA ASN A 4 -7.36 -0.11 -4.60
C ASN A 4 -8.51 -0.99 -5.16
N GLU A 5 -9.72 -0.94 -4.58
CA GLU A 5 -10.87 -1.78 -5.00
C GLU A 5 -11.25 -1.69 -6.49
N ARG A 6 -10.87 -0.61 -7.18
CA ARG A 6 -11.14 -0.38 -8.61
C ARG A 6 -9.99 -0.82 -9.53
N ARG A 7 -8.86 -1.24 -8.98
CA ARG A 7 -7.73 -1.75 -9.76
C ARG A 7 -7.51 -3.23 -9.45
N ASP A 8 -8.15 -4.07 -10.25
CA ASP A 8 -7.99 -5.53 -10.18
C ASP A 8 -6.56 -5.98 -10.48
N ASN A 9 -5.87 -5.24 -11.36
CA ASN A 9 -4.48 -5.52 -11.68
C ASN A 9 -3.52 -4.88 -10.68
N ASN A 10 -3.05 -5.67 -9.73
CA ASN A 10 -2.04 -5.30 -8.74
C ASN A 10 -0.61 -5.75 -9.13
N TYR A 11 -0.41 -6.19 -10.38
CA TYR A 11 0.91 -6.53 -10.90
C TYR A 11 1.63 -5.30 -11.48
N PHE A 12 2.84 -5.05 -10.99
CA PHE A 12 3.69 -3.95 -11.44
C PHE A 12 4.80 -4.46 -12.33
N LYS A 13 4.89 -3.91 -13.54
CA LYS A 13 5.99 -4.18 -14.47
C LYS A 13 7.23 -3.41 -14.02
N ALA A 14 8.37 -4.07 -14.13
CA ALA A 14 9.66 -3.43 -13.91
C ALA A 14 9.86 -2.28 -14.91
N ASN A 15 10.61 -1.24 -14.49
CA ASN A 15 10.96 -0.07 -15.30
C ASN A 15 9.78 0.76 -15.83
N GLN A 16 8.62 0.67 -15.18
CA GLN A 16 7.46 1.48 -15.51
C GLN A 16 7.18 2.51 -14.40
N VAL A 17 6.96 3.76 -14.81
CA VAL A 17 6.48 4.82 -13.91
C VAL A 17 4.97 4.69 -13.77
N TYR A 18 4.50 4.59 -12.52
CA TYR A 18 3.08 4.52 -12.20
C TYR A 18 2.64 5.82 -11.55
N GLN A 19 1.66 6.50 -12.16
CA GLN A 19 1.00 7.65 -11.57
C GLN A 19 -0.08 7.16 -10.59
N ILE A 20 -0.14 7.77 -9.41
CA ILE A 20 -1.16 7.46 -8.39
C ILE A 20 -1.67 8.77 -7.79
N PRO A 21 -2.98 9.05 -7.86
CA PRO A 21 -3.99 8.31 -8.62
C PRO A 21 -3.83 8.52 -10.13
N ASP A 22 -4.17 7.50 -10.91
CA ASP A 22 -4.47 7.64 -12.35
C ASP A 22 -5.98 7.60 -12.63
N PHE A 23 -6.36 7.63 -13.91
CA PHE A 23 -7.76 7.56 -14.32
C PHE A 23 -8.50 6.30 -13.82
N GLN A 24 -7.81 5.17 -13.69
CA GLN A 24 -8.41 3.89 -13.26
C GLN A 24 -8.61 3.84 -11.75
N ASP A 25 -7.95 4.72 -10.99
CA ASP A 25 -8.04 4.73 -9.54
C ASP A 25 -9.40 5.29 -9.05
N GLY A 26 -10.02 6.17 -9.81
CA GLY A 26 -11.33 6.75 -9.51
C GLY A 26 -11.38 7.61 -8.23
N PHE A 27 -10.22 8.02 -7.72
CA PHE A 27 -10.11 9.00 -6.65
C PHE A 27 -9.12 10.09 -7.03
N GLN A 28 -9.29 11.28 -6.46
CA GLN A 28 -8.33 12.37 -6.56
C GLN A 28 -7.68 12.57 -5.19
N LEU A 29 -6.38 12.87 -5.17
CA LEU A 29 -5.71 13.32 -3.95
C LEU A 29 -5.77 14.84 -3.95
N LEU A 30 -6.61 15.39 -3.07
CA LEU A 30 -6.64 16.80 -2.76
C LEU A 30 -5.82 17.02 -1.49
N VAL A 31 -4.85 17.93 -1.56
CA VAL A 31 -4.16 18.41 -0.36
C VAL A 31 -5.08 19.44 0.28
N GLY A 32 -5.46 19.18 1.53
CA GLY A 32 -6.31 20.08 2.32
C GLY A 32 -5.76 20.23 3.73
N GLU A 33 -6.16 21.30 4.40
CA GLU A 33 -5.78 21.54 5.78
C GLU A 33 -6.31 20.44 6.73
N PRO A 34 -5.58 20.11 7.81
CA PRO A 34 -4.30 20.68 8.23
C PRO A 34 -3.10 20.11 7.44
N TYR A 35 -2.19 20.99 7.01
CA TYR A 35 -0.93 20.59 6.36
C TYR A 35 -0.02 19.85 7.34
N GLY A 36 0.73 18.86 6.82
CA GLY A 36 1.49 17.98 7.68
C GLY A 36 2.53 17.14 6.94
N LYS A 37 2.93 16.05 7.61
CA LYS A 37 3.79 15.03 7.02
C LYS A 37 2.98 13.76 6.85
N GLU A 38 2.72 13.40 5.61
CA GLU A 38 2.12 12.11 5.26
C GLU A 38 3.22 11.10 4.96
N LYS A 39 3.09 9.90 5.54
CA LYS A 39 4.02 8.79 5.27
C LYS A 39 3.29 7.68 4.53
N MET A 40 3.72 7.44 3.29
CA MET A 40 3.29 6.30 2.48
C MET A 40 4.33 5.19 2.58
N VAL A 41 3.85 3.96 2.73
CA VAL A 41 4.70 2.75 2.71
C VAL A 41 4.12 1.80 1.69
N ILE A 42 4.96 1.34 0.77
CA ILE A 42 4.61 0.40 -0.29
C ILE A 42 5.34 -0.90 -0.01
N TYR A 43 4.59 -1.99 -0.03
CA TYR A 43 5.11 -3.35 0.10
C TYR A 43 4.93 -4.08 -1.22
N ALA A 44 5.96 -4.77 -1.70
CA ALA A 44 5.92 -5.54 -2.94
C ALA A 44 6.69 -6.86 -2.79
N SER A 45 6.25 -7.89 -3.51
CA SER A 45 6.84 -9.22 -3.54
C SER A 45 6.55 -9.88 -4.90
N PRO A 46 7.44 -10.74 -5.43
CA PRO A 46 7.13 -11.58 -6.59
C PRO A 46 6.09 -12.67 -6.28
N THR A 47 5.78 -12.91 -5.01
CA THR A 47 4.71 -13.81 -4.57
C THR A 47 3.57 -13.03 -3.90
N PRO A 48 2.37 -13.64 -3.76
CA PRO A 48 1.27 -12.99 -3.05
C PRO A 48 1.67 -12.51 -1.65
N LEU A 49 1.30 -11.26 -1.33
CA LEU A 49 1.45 -10.69 0.00
C LEU A 49 0.48 -11.37 0.99
N GLY A 50 0.78 -11.24 2.28
CA GLY A 50 -0.06 -11.80 3.33
C GLY A 50 -1.42 -11.12 3.42
N ASP A 51 -2.42 -11.95 3.72
CA ASP A 51 -3.76 -11.46 3.92
C ASP A 51 -3.84 -10.65 5.22
N ILE A 52 -4.50 -9.49 5.12
CA ILE A 52 -4.71 -8.59 6.25
C ILE A 52 -6.20 -8.34 6.38
N LYS A 53 -6.67 -8.29 7.63
CA LYS A 53 -8.04 -7.89 7.91
C LYS A 53 -8.19 -6.42 7.53
N LYS A 54 -8.97 -6.16 6.48
CA LYS A 54 -9.26 -4.82 5.97
C LYS A 54 -10.58 -4.32 6.54
N ILE A 55 -10.60 -3.14 7.16
CA ILE A 55 -11.84 -2.51 7.64
C ILE A 55 -12.22 -1.43 6.64
N LYS A 56 -13.32 -1.59 5.91
CA LYS A 56 -13.76 -0.59 4.91
C LYS A 56 -13.95 0.77 5.56
N THR A 57 -13.41 1.82 4.94
CA THR A 57 -13.77 3.21 5.29
C THR A 57 -15.19 3.52 4.80
N SER A 58 -15.79 4.61 5.31
CA SER A 58 -17.09 5.11 4.84
C SER A 58 -17.12 5.43 3.35
N THR A 59 -15.98 5.75 2.75
CA THR A 59 -15.85 6.02 1.31
C THR A 59 -15.73 4.76 0.46
N GLY A 60 -15.43 3.60 1.05
CA GLY A 60 -15.16 2.34 0.35
C GLY A 60 -13.86 2.30 -0.48
N LEU A 61 -13.21 3.45 -0.69
CA LEU A 61 -11.98 3.57 -1.49
C LEU A 61 -10.73 3.12 -0.75
N PHE A 62 -10.76 3.19 0.57
CA PHE A 62 -9.63 2.88 1.44
C PHE A 62 -10.04 1.88 2.51
N TYR A 63 -9.04 1.30 3.16
CA TYR A 63 -9.23 0.44 4.31
C TYR A 63 -8.47 0.99 5.50
N ASN A 64 -9.13 0.93 6.65
CA ASN A 64 -8.51 1.11 7.95
C ASN A 64 -7.87 -0.21 8.41
N TRP A 65 -6.82 -0.05 9.19
CA TRP A 65 -6.14 -1.10 9.93
C TRP A 65 -6.24 -0.77 11.42
N ASP A 66 -6.69 -1.73 12.22
CA ASP A 66 -6.94 -1.57 13.67
C ASP A 66 -5.73 -1.93 14.56
N GLY A 67 -4.62 -2.37 13.97
CA GLY A 67 -3.38 -2.69 14.69
C GLY A 67 -2.27 -1.65 14.53
N THR A 68 -1.09 -2.00 15.01
CA THR A 68 0.12 -1.19 14.86
C THR A 68 0.73 -1.31 13.46
N LYS A 69 1.53 -0.31 13.05
CA LYS A 69 2.33 -0.39 11.82
C LYS A 69 3.27 -1.60 11.80
N LYS A 70 3.84 -1.96 12.96
CA LYS A 70 4.76 -3.10 13.10
C LYS A 70 4.04 -4.42 12.84
N GLU A 71 2.81 -4.57 13.33
CA GLU A 71 1.98 -5.74 13.06
C GLU A 71 1.55 -5.81 11.60
N LEU A 72 1.14 -4.68 11.01
CA LEU A 72 0.81 -4.62 9.59
C LEU A 72 2.00 -5.08 8.73
N SER A 73 3.19 -4.53 8.97
CA SER A 73 4.42 -4.89 8.26
C SER A 73 4.71 -6.39 8.36
N ARG A 74 4.58 -6.98 9.56
CA ARG A 74 4.78 -8.42 9.76
C ARG A 74 3.76 -9.28 9.01
N LYS A 75 2.47 -8.90 9.05
CA LYS A 75 1.41 -9.66 8.38
C LYS A 75 1.53 -9.59 6.86
N VAL A 76 1.77 -8.41 6.31
CA VAL A 76 1.91 -8.22 4.85
C VAL A 76 3.09 -9.01 4.28
N ARG A 77 4.18 -9.13 5.05
CA ARG A 77 5.37 -9.90 4.65
C ARG A 77 5.14 -11.42 4.55
N SER A 78 4.01 -11.96 5.03
CA SER A 78 3.76 -13.41 5.05
C SER A 78 4.97 -14.22 5.54
N ILE A 79 5.59 -13.79 6.65
CA ILE A 79 6.80 -14.45 7.14
C ILE A 79 6.41 -15.87 7.62
N ASN A 80 6.59 -16.84 6.73
CA ASN A 80 6.45 -18.26 7.01
C ASN A 80 7.87 -18.84 7.07
N VAL A 81 8.19 -19.53 8.17
CA VAL A 81 9.45 -20.28 8.25
C VAL A 81 9.25 -21.55 7.42
N VAL A 82 9.74 -21.54 6.19
CA VAL A 82 9.71 -22.71 5.29
C VAL A 82 11.14 -23.24 5.08
N PRO A 83 11.32 -24.56 4.89
CA PRO A 83 12.66 -25.17 4.79
C PRO A 83 13.43 -24.84 3.50
N ILE A 84 12.81 -24.15 2.53
CA ILE A 84 13.36 -23.96 1.18
C ILE A 84 13.05 -22.54 0.72
N ASP A 85 14.12 -21.86 0.31
CA ASP A 85 14.22 -20.58 -0.41
C ASP A 85 13.24 -19.47 -0.03
N GLY A 86 13.76 -18.48 0.68
CA GLY A 86 13.05 -17.23 0.93
C GLY A 86 12.74 -16.49 -0.37
N VAL A 87 11.62 -15.78 -0.39
CA VAL A 87 11.23 -14.90 -1.50
C VAL A 87 11.67 -13.47 -1.22
N ASP A 88 12.01 -12.74 -2.27
CA ASP A 88 12.35 -11.32 -2.13
C ASP A 88 11.16 -10.52 -1.59
N PHE A 89 11.47 -9.54 -0.76
CA PHE A 89 10.48 -8.59 -0.25
C PHE A 89 11.03 -7.17 -0.31
N TYR A 90 10.21 -6.26 -0.82
CA TYR A 90 10.60 -4.88 -1.06
C TYR A 90 9.71 -3.94 -0.25
N GLU A 91 10.32 -2.99 0.47
CA GLU A 91 9.63 -1.92 1.20
C GLU A 91 10.12 -0.56 0.70
N GLY A 92 9.21 0.22 0.12
CA GLY A 92 9.42 1.61 -0.25
C GLY A 92 8.76 2.53 0.77
N THR A 93 9.48 3.56 1.24
CA THR A 93 8.91 4.60 2.09
C THR A 93 9.01 5.95 1.39
N TRP A 94 7.88 6.65 1.30
CA TRP A 94 7.84 8.03 0.85
C TRP A 94 7.22 8.91 1.95
N THR A 95 7.92 9.98 2.30
CA THR A 95 7.38 11.03 3.16
C THR A 95 7.05 12.22 2.29
N VAL A 96 5.78 12.60 2.24
CA VAL A 96 5.31 13.84 1.63
C VAL A 96 5.15 14.85 2.75
N LYS A 97 5.55 16.09 2.47
CA LYS A 97 5.30 17.22 3.36
C LYS A 97 4.45 18.20 2.59
N THR A 98 3.24 18.41 3.07
CA THR A 98 2.30 19.34 2.49
C THR A 98 2.54 20.73 3.09
N HIS A 99 2.44 21.73 2.24
CA HIS A 99 2.66 23.15 2.53
C HIS A 99 1.59 23.95 1.78
N GLU A 100 1.30 25.17 2.24
CA GLU A 100 0.53 26.17 1.49
C GLU A 100 1.20 26.51 0.15
#